data_AF-A0A424T7X0-F1
#
_entry.id   AF-A0A424T7X0-F1
#
_cell.length_a   1.000
_cell.length_b   1.000
_cell.length_c   1.000
_cell.angle_alpha   90.00
_cell.angle_beta   90.00
_cell.angle_gamma   90.00
#
_symmetry.space_group_name_H-M   'P 1'
#
loop_
_entity.id
_entity.type
_entity.pdbx_description
1 polymer ?
#
loop_
_entity_poly.entity_id
_entity_poly.type
_entity_poly.pdbx_seq_one_letter_code
_entity_poly.pdbx_strand_id
1 'polypeptide(L)'
;MSATASATAPAAPTAATEARPATTFFYVIGGEFTDTSFESVLTRSNQIHGPFKTHDEALSKWRSLSFQETGNAQVRYEIAEVAHRMDRRTILLG
;
A
#
# COMPACT_ATOMS: atom_id res chain seq x y z
N MET A 1 32.26 22.37 -15.64
CA MET A 1 32.02 20.91 -15.82
C MET A 1 30.80 20.54 -15.00
N SER A 2 29.69 20.46 -15.74
CA SER A 2 28.34 19.95 -15.47
C SER A 2 27.82 19.81 -14.03
N ALA A 3 26.92 20.73 -13.67
CA ALA A 3 25.85 20.48 -12.72
C ALA A 3 24.72 19.71 -13.44
N THR A 4 24.22 18.63 -12.84
CA THR A 4 23.01 17.95 -13.31
C THR A 4 22.05 17.80 -12.14
N ALA A 5 20.99 18.61 -12.16
CA ALA A 5 19.79 18.47 -11.36
C ALA A 5 18.72 17.71 -12.17
N SER A 6 17.65 17.30 -11.50
CA SER A 6 16.40 16.68 -12.00
C SER A 6 16.38 15.15 -11.98
N ALA A 7 15.31 14.46 -11.56
CA ALA A 7 13.90 14.88 -11.58
C ALA A 7 13.10 14.41 -10.36
N THR A 8 12.42 15.36 -9.72
CA THR A 8 11.20 15.14 -8.94
C THR A 8 10.07 14.79 -9.91
N ALA A 9 9.50 13.59 -9.79
CA ALA A 9 8.30 13.21 -10.53
C ALA A 9 7.08 14.01 -10.03
N PRO A 10 6.21 14.52 -10.93
CA PRO A 10 5.06 15.31 -10.54
C PRO A 10 3.95 14.42 -9.98
N ALA A 11 3.30 14.97 -8.96
CA ALA A 11 2.06 14.49 -8.38
C ALA A 11 0.97 14.24 -9.44
N ALA A 12 0.26 13.13 -9.27
CA ALA A 12 -1.08 12.98 -9.83
C ALA A 12 -2.05 12.60 -8.71
N PRO A 13 -2.91 13.55 -8.28
CA PRO A 13 -4.24 13.19 -7.83
C PRO A 13 -5.24 14.01 -8.64
N THR A 14 -5.70 13.47 -9.77
CA THR A 14 -6.87 14.00 -10.47
C THR A 14 -7.82 12.86 -10.74
N ALA A 15 -8.66 12.58 -9.74
CA ALA A 15 -9.95 11.92 -9.90
C ALA A 15 -10.77 12.19 -8.65
N ALA A 16 -11.24 13.44 -8.50
CA ALA A 16 -12.30 13.78 -7.56
C ALA A 16 -13.59 13.07 -8.01
N THR A 17 -13.69 11.80 -7.64
CA THR A 17 -14.82 10.95 -7.92
C THR A 17 -15.82 11.13 -6.79
N GLU A 18 -16.90 11.84 -7.10
CA GLU A 18 -18.16 11.96 -6.35
C GLU A 18 -18.28 10.98 -5.17
N ALA A 19 -18.17 11.54 -3.96
CA ALA A 19 -18.15 10.84 -2.67
C ALA A 19 -19.51 10.24 -2.33
N ARG A 20 -19.86 9.14 -3.00
CA ARG A 20 -20.75 8.12 -2.42
C ARG A 20 -20.05 7.58 -1.16
N PRO A 21 -20.77 7.18 -0.09
CA PRO A 21 -20.12 6.64 1.10
C PRO A 21 -19.35 5.39 0.71
N ALA A 22 -18.06 5.56 0.45
CA ALA A 22 -17.12 4.49 0.21
C ALA A 22 -16.58 4.11 1.58
N THR A 23 -16.73 2.86 1.97
CA THR A 23 -16.10 2.38 3.19
C THR A 23 -14.61 2.27 2.91
N THR A 24 -13.83 3.12 3.56
CA THR A 24 -12.38 3.07 3.49
C THR A 24 -11.86 1.87 4.28
N PHE A 25 -11.00 1.08 3.65
CA PHE A 25 -10.26 0.00 4.29
C PHE A 25 -8.76 0.22 4.10
N PHE A 26 -7.98 -0.23 5.07
CA PHE A 26 -6.54 -0.13 5.04
C PHE A 26 -5.93 -1.51 4.86
N TYR A 27 -4.88 -1.59 4.07
CA TYR A 27 -4.13 -2.81 3.81
C TYR A 27 -2.65 -2.53 4.03
N VAL A 28 -1.92 -3.51 4.55
CA VAL A 28 -0.46 -3.46 4.59
C VAL A 28 0.03 -4.42 3.51
N ILE A 29 0.69 -3.87 2.50
CA ILE A 29 1.20 -4.61 1.34
C ILE A 29 2.71 -4.50 1.30
N GLY A 30 3.39 -5.56 0.87
CA GLY A 30 4.84 -5.54 0.73
C GLY A 30 5.46 -6.89 0.86
N GLY A 31 6.78 -6.93 0.87
CA GLY A 31 7.55 -8.16 0.89
C GLY A 31 8.98 -7.91 0.49
N GLU A 32 9.69 -8.99 0.16
CA GLU A 32 11.06 -8.92 -0.31
C GLU A 32 11.12 -8.54 -1.79
N PHE A 33 12.00 -7.61 -2.12
CA PHE A 33 12.31 -7.17 -3.47
C PHE A 33 13.60 -7.83 -3.95
N THR A 34 13.74 -7.96 -5.27
CA THR A 34 14.97 -8.54 -5.86
C THR A 34 16.19 -7.64 -5.64
N ASP A 35 15.96 -6.36 -5.42
CA ASP A 35 17.00 -5.35 -5.19
C ASP A 35 16.42 -4.17 -4.39
N THR A 36 17.30 -3.36 -3.83
CA THR A 36 17.03 -2.10 -3.12
C THR A 36 16.44 -1.00 -4.01
N SER A 37 16.38 -1.21 -5.32
CA SER A 37 15.65 -0.36 -6.27
C SER A 37 14.13 -0.47 -6.11
N PHE A 38 13.63 -1.52 -5.42
CA PHE A 38 12.20 -1.79 -5.17
C PHE A 38 11.31 -1.86 -6.43
N GLU A 39 11.89 -2.06 -7.62
CA GLU A 39 11.13 -2.12 -8.88
C GLU A 39 10.52 -3.51 -9.12
N SER A 40 11.19 -4.56 -8.67
CA SER A 40 10.78 -5.94 -8.87
C SER A 40 10.66 -6.67 -7.54
N VAL A 41 9.47 -7.17 -7.26
CA VAL A 41 9.20 -7.99 -6.07
C VAL A 41 9.78 -9.38 -6.31
N LEU A 42 10.44 -9.94 -5.30
CA LEU A 42 10.92 -11.32 -5.36
C LEU A 42 9.73 -12.27 -5.51
N THR A 43 9.83 -13.23 -6.43
CA THR A 43 8.73 -14.13 -6.77
C THR A 43 8.17 -14.82 -5.52
N ARG A 44 6.85 -14.69 -5.31
CA ARG A 44 6.09 -15.22 -4.15
C ARG A 44 6.42 -14.61 -2.77
N SER A 45 7.15 -13.49 -2.72
CA SER A 45 7.39 -12.78 -1.44
C SER A 45 6.36 -11.69 -1.14
N ASN A 46 5.53 -11.29 -2.12
CA ASN A 46 4.50 -10.27 -1.89
C ASN A 46 3.42 -10.78 -0.92
N GLN A 47 3.19 -10.01 0.13
CA GLN A 47 2.22 -10.27 1.18
C GLN A 47 1.22 -9.11 1.27
N ILE A 48 -0.03 -9.46 1.55
CA ILE A 48 -1.12 -8.51 1.75
C ILE A 48 -1.77 -8.85 3.09
N HIS A 49 -1.79 -7.88 4.01
CA HIS A 49 -2.45 -7.98 5.29
C HIS A 49 -3.61 -6.99 5.36
N GLY A 50 -4.78 -7.46 5.79
CA GLY A 50 -6.01 -6.67 5.86
C GLY A 50 -7.21 -7.49 5.35
N PRO A 51 -8.38 -6.86 5.17
CA PRO A 51 -8.67 -5.44 5.38
C PRO A 51 -8.68 -5.02 6.86
N PHE A 52 -8.07 -3.88 7.17
CA PHE A 52 -8.18 -3.18 8.45
C PHE A 52 -9.22 -2.07 8.36
N LYS A 53 -9.96 -1.85 9.45
CA LYS A 53 -11.01 -0.81 9.49
C LYS A 53 -10.44 0.56 9.81
N THR A 54 -9.31 0.60 10.51
CA THR A 54 -8.66 1.84 10.92
C THR A 54 -7.21 1.87 10.45
N HIS A 55 -6.72 3.08 10.21
CA HIS A 55 -5.31 3.30 9.88
C HIS A 55 -4.39 2.84 11.03
N ASP A 56 -4.82 2.99 12.29
CA ASP A 56 -4.01 2.61 13.45
C ASP A 56 -3.75 1.10 13.54
N GLU A 57 -4.78 0.28 13.25
CA GLU A 57 -4.63 -1.18 13.14
C GLU A 57 -3.61 -1.56 12.05
N ALA A 58 -3.72 -0.93 10.87
CA ALA A 58 -2.78 -1.15 9.78
C ALA A 58 -1.37 -0.68 10.14
N LEU A 59 -1.23 0.47 10.82
CA LEU A 59 0.05 1.02 11.27
C LEU A 59 0.73 0.11 12.29
N SER A 60 -0.03 -0.44 13.24
CA SER A 60 0.48 -1.40 14.21
C SER A 60 1.02 -2.65 13.51
N LYS A 61 0.27 -3.18 12.54
CA LYS A 61 0.71 -4.33 11.74
C LYS A 61 1.96 -4.00 10.91
N TRP A 62 1.97 -2.86 10.23
CA TRP A 62 3.11 -2.38 9.45
C TRP A 62 4.38 -2.22 10.31
N ARG A 63 4.25 -1.65 11.52
CA ARG A 63 5.37 -1.54 12.47
C ARG A 63 5.90 -2.92 12.84
N SER A 64 5.04 -3.85 13.24
CA SER A 64 5.47 -5.22 13.58
C SER A 64 6.22 -5.90 12.44
N LEU A 65 5.73 -5.79 11.19
CA LEU A 65 6.38 -6.39 10.03
C LEU A 65 7.73 -5.72 9.72
N SER A 66 7.77 -4.39 9.75
CA SER A 66 8.99 -3.62 9.51
C SER A 66 10.06 -3.92 10.56
N PHE A 67 9.69 -4.04 11.83
CA PHE A 67 10.65 -4.38 12.89
C PHE A 67 11.20 -5.80 12.76
N GLN A 68 10.37 -6.79 12.42
CA GLN A 68 10.82 -8.17 12.18
C GLN A 68 11.83 -8.24 11.03
N GLU A 69 11.64 -7.44 9.99
CA GLU A 69 12.44 -7.46 8.77
C GLU A 69 13.54 -6.38 8.74
N THR A 70 13.83 -5.74 9.88
CA THR A 70 14.86 -4.67 9.99
C THR A 70 16.24 -5.12 9.49
N GLY A 71 16.53 -6.42 9.55
CA GLY A 71 17.78 -6.99 9.06
C GLY A 71 17.86 -7.14 7.54
N ASN A 72 16.75 -7.04 6.81
CA ASN A 72 16.70 -7.21 5.37
C ASN A 72 16.34 -5.89 4.67
N ALA A 73 17.35 -5.22 4.10
CA ALA A 73 17.17 -3.96 3.39
C ALA A 73 16.32 -4.10 2.10
N GLN A 74 16.11 -5.32 1.62
CA GLN A 74 15.29 -5.60 0.45
C GLN A 74 13.82 -5.81 0.80
N VAL A 75 13.45 -5.83 2.09
CA VAL A 75 12.06 -5.98 2.51
C VAL A 75 11.46 -4.61 2.82
N ARG A 76 10.32 -4.31 2.20
CA ARG A 76 9.59 -3.06 2.45
C ARG A 76 8.10 -3.33 2.47
N TYR A 77 7.43 -2.73 3.45
CA TYR A 77 5.98 -2.72 3.58
C TYR A 77 5.45 -1.29 3.44
N GLU A 78 4.25 -1.16 2.89
CA GLU A 78 3.52 0.08 2.68
C GLU A 78 2.06 -0.10 3.10
N ILE A 79 1.44 0.99 3.58
CA ILE A 79 0.02 1.01 3.93
C ILE A 79 -0.75 1.59 2.75
N ALA A 80 -1.62 0.77 2.16
CA ALA A 80 -2.52 1.18 1.08
C ALA A 80 -3.93 1.46 1.62
N GLU A 81 -4.47 2.62 1.28
CA GLU A 81 -5.86 2.97 1.53
C GLU A 81 -6.72 2.60 0.31
N VAL A 82 -7.73 1.77 0.52
CA VAL A 82 -8.66 1.35 -0.53
C VAL A 82 -10.07 1.75 -0.13
N ALA A 83 -10.63 2.70 -0.87
CA ALA A 83 -12.04 3.02 -0.81
C ALA A 83 -12.83 1.88 -1.45
N HIS A 84 -13.36 0.95 -0.64
CA HIS A 84 -14.18 -0.11 -1.17
C HIS A 84 -15.54 0.46 -1.55
N ARG A 85 -15.74 0.61 -2.85
CA ARG A 85 -17.04 0.87 -3.45
C ARG A 85 -17.85 -0.41 -3.32
N MET A 86 -18.54 -0.58 -2.20
CA MET A 86 -19.56 -1.62 -2.05
C MET A 86 -20.65 -1.31 -3.07
N ASP A 87 -20.58 -1.94 -4.24
CA ASP A 87 -21.67 -1.90 -5.21
C ASP A 87 -22.85 -2.63 -4.58
N ARG A 88 -24.00 -1.96 -4.46
CA ARG A 88 -25.18 -2.44 -3.72
C ARG A 88 -25.81 -3.72 -4.29
N ARG A 89 -25.23 -4.32 -5.33
CA ARG A 89 -25.70 -5.58 -5.94
C ARG A 89 -25.50 -6.83 -5.08
N THR A 90 -24.67 -6.76 -4.03
CA THR A 90 -24.38 -7.93 -3.16
C THR A 90 -25.31 -8.03 -1.95
N ILE A 91 -26.15 -7.03 -1.65
CA ILE A 91 -26.95 -6.99 -0.41
C ILE A 91 -28.37 -7.60 -0.55
N LEU A 92 -28.63 -8.40 -1.59
CA LEU A 92 -29.93 -9.05 -1.84
C LEU A 92 -29.85 -10.57 -2.08
N LEU A 93 -28.98 -11.28 -1.36
CA LEU A 93 -29.09 -12.74 -1.19
C LEU A 93 -28.52 -13.13 0.17
N GLY A 94 -29.40 -13.33 1.14
CA GLY A 94 -29.09 -13.77 2.50
C GLY A 94 -30.19 -13.39 3.47
#